data_AF-A0A7H1N1E7-F1
#
_entry.id   AF-A0A7H1N1E7-F1
#
_cell.length_a   1.000
_cell.length_b   1.000
_cell.length_c   1.000
_cell.angle_alpha   90.00
_cell.angle_beta   90.00
_cell.angle_gamma   90.00
#
_symmetry.space_group_name_H-M   'P 1'
#
loop_
_entity.id
_entity.type
_entity.pdbx_description
1 polymer ?
#
loop_
_entity_poly.entity_id
_entity_poly.type
_entity_poly.pdbx_seq_one_letter_code
_entity_poly.pdbx_strand_id
1 'polypeptide(L)' 'MTDLAKGLPEGTPVEIWFQDEARVGQKNGLVYQWARRGTRPRQPKDQRTAWAYIFGAVCVYGGDKLGHVAAVIGAAAPE' A
#
# COMPACT_ATOMS: atom_id res chain seq x y z
N MET A 1 -10.53 23.49 11.09
CA MET A 1 -9.59 23.07 12.17
C MET A 1 -10.24 23.17 13.55
N THR A 2 -11.01 24.22 13.84
CA THR A 2 -11.58 24.50 15.17
C THR A 2 -12.64 23.51 15.67
N ASP A 3 -13.28 22.75 14.77
CA ASP A 3 -14.35 21.82 15.14
C ASP A 3 -13.85 20.50 15.75
N LEU A 4 -12.61 20.08 15.41
CA LEU A 4 -12.02 18.82 15.87
C LEU A 4 -11.71 18.80 17.36
N ALA A 5 -11.51 19.97 17.97
CA ALA A 5 -11.19 20.12 19.39
C ALA A 5 -12.40 20.57 20.22
N LYS A 6 -13.62 20.58 19.65
CA LYS A 6 -14.81 20.99 20.40
C LYS A 6 -15.03 20.09 21.62
N GLY A 7 -15.13 20.73 22.78
CA GLY A 7 -15.33 20.04 24.07
C GLY A 7 -14.05 19.62 24.78
N LEU A 8 -12.87 19.86 24.19
CA LEU A 8 -11.59 19.70 24.87
C LEU A 8 -11.16 21.02 25.54
N PRO A 9 -10.39 20.97 26.65
CA PRO A 9 -9.79 22.15 27.25
C PRO A 9 -8.91 22.91 26.25
N GLU A 10 -8.86 24.24 26.39
CA GLU A 10 -8.02 25.08 25.54
C GLU A 10 -6.54 24.69 25.68
N GLY A 11 -5.83 24.63 24.54
CA GLY A 11 -4.44 24.20 24.48
C GLY A 11 -4.21 22.69 24.48
N THR A 12 -5.26 21.86 24.47
CA THR A 12 -5.12 20.41 24.32
C THR A 12 -4.48 20.08 22.95
N PRO A 13 -3.33 19.41 22.91
CA PRO A 13 -2.70 19.02 21.65
C PRO A 13 -3.54 17.94 20.96
N VAL A 14 -3.94 18.21 19.71
CA VAL A 14 -4.68 17.27 18.87
C VAL A 14 -3.77 16.78 17.76
N GLU A 15 -3.62 15.46 17.65
CA GLU A 15 -2.88 14.82 16.57
C GLU A 15 -3.84 14.32 15.49
N ILE A 16 -3.50 14.60 14.23
CA ILE A 16 -4.25 14.11 13.08
C ILE A 16 -3.46 12.96 12.46
N TRP A 17 -4.09 11.78 12.48
CA TRP A 17 -3.54 10.55 11.93
C TRP A 17 -4.29 10.16 10.66
N PHE A 18 -3.53 9.77 9.65
CA PHE A 18 -4.06 9.21 8.41
C PHE A 18 -3.68 7.75 8.36
N GLN A 19 -4.66 6.88 8.14
CA GLN A 19 -4.46 5.44 8.04
C GLN A 19 -4.86 4.98 6.64
N ASP A 20 -4.10 4.02 6.10
CA ASP A 20 -4.45 3.36 4.84
C ASP A 20 -4.02 1.89 4.83
N GLU A 21 -4.57 1.15 3.88
CA GLU A 21 -4.26 -0.24 3.58
C GLU A 21 -3.85 -0.38 2.11
N ALA A 22 -2.69 -0.99 1.88
CA ALA A 22 -2.19 -1.26 0.54
C ALA A 22 -1.90 -2.75 0.34
N ARG A 23 -2.47 -3.33 -0.72
CA ARG A 23 -2.05 -4.65 -1.19
C ARG A 23 -0.84 -4.53 -2.11
N VAL A 24 0.28 -5.12 -1.71
CA VAL A 24 1.52 -5.14 -2.48
C VAL A 24 1.84 -6.56 -2.92
N GLY A 25 2.16 -6.75 -4.20
CA GLY A 25 2.48 -8.07 -4.74
C GLY A 25 3.11 -7.97 -6.12
N GLN A 26 3.80 -9.02 -6.54
CA GLN A 26 4.47 -9.06 -7.83
C GLN A 26 3.44 -9.25 -8.95
N LYS A 27 2.89 -8.17 -9.49
CA LYS A 27 2.04 -8.25 -10.68
C LYS A 27 2.90 -8.46 -11.93
N ASN A 28 2.47 -9.33 -12.83
CA ASN A 28 3.15 -9.50 -14.12
C ASN A 28 3.21 -8.19 -14.89
N GLY A 29 4.43 -7.80 -15.27
CA GLY A 29 4.68 -6.65 -16.13
C GLY A 29 4.41 -6.94 -17.61
N LEU A 30 4.38 -5.87 -18.40
CA LEU A 30 4.50 -5.96 -19.86
C LEU A 30 5.95 -6.31 -20.19
N VAL A 31 6.16 -7.34 -21.02
CA VAL A 31 7.49 -7.66 -21.53
C VAL A 31 7.53 -7.45 -23.04
N TYR A 32 8.66 -6.95 -23.53
CA TYR A 32 8.93 -6.88 -24.96
C TYR A 32 9.49 -8.22 -25.43
N GLN A 33 8.88 -8.81 -26.45
CA GLN A 33 9.36 -10.04 -27.09
C GLN A 33 9.76 -9.75 -28.53
N TRP A 34 10.98 -10.12 -28.88
CA TRP A 34 11.41 -10.12 -30.27
C TRP A 34 10.78 -11.32 -30.97
N ALA A 35 10.16 -11.06 -32.12
CA ALA A 35 9.44 -12.05 -32.90
C ALA A 35 9.80 -11.92 -34.38
N ARG A 36 9.76 -13.03 -35.10
CA ARG A 36 9.92 -13.01 -36.56
C ARG A 36 8.79 -12.17 -37.17
N ARG A 37 9.13 -11.29 -38.12
CA ARG A 37 8.14 -10.46 -38.83
C ARG A 37 7.06 -11.34 -39.46
N GLY A 38 5.79 -10.96 -39.27
CA GLY A 38 4.62 -11.73 -39.71
C GLY A 38 4.10 -12.76 -38.70
N THR A 39 4.75 -12.90 -37.54
CA THR A 39 4.28 -13.79 -36.46
C THR A 39 3.68 -13.01 -35.30
N ARG A 40 2.74 -13.62 -34.57
CA ARG A 40 2.11 -13.06 -33.37
C ARG A 40 2.30 -14.00 -32.19
N PRO A 41 3.46 -13.96 -31.49
CA PRO A 41 3.66 -14.78 -30.31
C PRO A 41 2.68 -14.38 -29.20
N ARG A 42 2.09 -15.38 -28.56
CA ARG A 42 1.27 -15.19 -27.35
C ARG A 42 2.17 -15.33 -26.14
N GLN A 43 2.12 -14.35 -25.24
CA GLN A 43 2.78 -14.46 -23.95
C GLN A 43 1.88 -15.22 -22.97
N PRO A 44 2.29 -16.39 -22.47
CA PRO A 44 1.65 -17.00 -21.32
C PRO A 44 1.84 -16.08 -20.13
N LYS A 45 0.73 -15.69 -19.49
CA LYS A 45 0.77 -14.89 -18.28
C LYS A 45 0.88 -15.86 -17.10
N ASP A 46 1.96 -15.77 -16.34
CA ASP A 46 2.04 -16.49 -15.06
C ASP A 46 1.01 -15.92 -14.08
N GLN A 47 0.03 -16.71 -13.65
CA GLN A 47 -1.00 -16.23 -12.73
C GLN A 47 -0.64 -16.50 -11.26
N ARG A 48 0.52 -17.12 -10.99
CA ARG A 48 1.01 -17.43 -9.64
C ARG A 48 1.54 -16.17 -8.98
N THR A 49 0.61 -15.37 -8.46
CA THR A 49 0.90 -14.06 -7.90
C THR A 49 0.89 -14.16 -6.38
N ALA A 50 2.02 -13.90 -5.73
CA ALA A 50 2.06 -13.68 -4.29
C ALA A 50 1.78 -12.21 -3.97
N TRP A 51 1.07 -11.98 -2.86
CA TRP A 51 0.75 -10.65 -2.36
C TRP A 51 0.85 -10.63 -0.84
N ALA A 52 0.97 -9.43 -0.31
CA ALA A 52 0.93 -9.10 1.10
C ALA A 52 0.09 -7.83 1.29
N TYR A 53 -0.43 -7.66 2.50
CA TYR A 53 -1.12 -6.44 2.89
C TYR A 53 -0.21 -5.61 3.80
N ILE A 54 -0.16 -4.31 3.54
CA ILE A 54 0.57 -3.34 4.34
C ILE A 54 -0.47 -2.40 4.96
N PHE A 55 -0.42 -2.29 6.28
CA PHE A 55 -1.24 -1.35 7.03
C PHE A 55 -0.32 -0.31 7.65
N GLY A 56 -0.66 0.96 7.50
CA GLY A 56 0.15 2.05 8.03
C GLY A 56 -0.70 3.20 8.50
N ALA A 57 -0.21 3.90 9.51
CA ALA A 57 -0.77 5.17 9.94
C ALA A 57 0.35 6.21 10.10
N VAL A 58 0.09 7.45 9.65
CA VAL A 58 1.05 8.55 9.70
C VAL A 58 0.43 9.79 10.34
N CYS A 59 1.21 10.47 11.19
CA CYS A 59 0.86 11.76 11.77
C CYS A 59 1.54 12.88 10.97
N VAL A 60 0.77 13.88 10.54
CA VAL A 60 1.25 14.90 9.58
C VAL A 60 1.70 16.19 10.29
N TYR A 61 1.37 16.35 11.57
CA TYR A 61 1.62 17.59 12.33
C TYR A 61 2.42 17.39 13.63
N GLY A 62 2.91 16.18 13.91
CA GLY A 62 3.80 15.89 15.03
C GLY A 62 5.22 15.68 14.54
N GLY A 63 6.14 16.59 14.87
CA GLY A 63 7.57 16.42 14.58
C GLY A 63 8.11 15.09 15.12
N ASP A 64 8.91 14.41 14.30
CA ASP A 64 9.68 13.19 14.60
C ASP A 64 8.90 11.97 15.15
N LYS A 65 7.66 11.77 14.72
CA LYS A 65 6.93 10.52 14.99
C LYS A 65 6.85 9.66 13.74
N LEU A 66 7.84 8.79 13.56
CA LEU A 66 7.82 7.74 12.55
C LEU A 66 6.57 6.87 12.80
N GLY A 67 5.60 6.94 11.88
CA GLY A 67 4.39 6.13 11.95
C GLY A 67 4.75 4.64 12.04
N HIS A 68 4.21 3.94 13.03
CA HIS A 68 4.38 2.50 13.14
C HIS A 68 3.72 1.83 11.92
N VAL A 69 4.54 1.37 10.96
CA VAL A 69 4.08 0.52 9.86
C VAL A 69 4.07 -0.92 10.37
N ALA A 70 2.90 -1.45 10.67
CA ALA A 70 2.72 -2.86 10.97
C ALA A 70 2.52 -3.61 9.63
N ALA A 71 3.59 -4.20 9.10
CA ALA A 71 3.48 -5.10 7.98
C ALA A 71 2.92 -6.46 8.47
N VAL A 72 1.63 -6.70 8.27
CA VAL A 72 1.07 -8.05 8.42
C VAL A 72 1.33 -8.82 7.13
N ILE A 73 2.35 -9.68 7.12
CA ILE A 73 2.61 -10.56 5.98
C ILE A 73 1.59 -11.72 6.02
N GLY A 74 0.40 -11.46 5.48
CA GLY A 74 -0.53 -12.52 5.09
C GLY A 74 -0.15 -13.03 3.70
N ALA A 75 0.68 -14.06 3.61
CA ALA A 75 0.92 -14.76 2.36
C ALA A 75 -0.26 -15.73 2.11
N ALA A 76 -1.06 -15.48 1.10
CA ALA A 76 -1.85 -16.53 0.46
C ALA A 76 -1.22 -16.81 -0.92
N ALA A 77 -0.55 -17.95 -1.04
CA ALA A 77 -0.38 -18.64 -2.31
C ALA A 77 -1.26 -19.91 -2.25
N PRO A 78 -1.81 -20.34 -3.40
CA PRO A 78 -3.08 -21.09 -3.52
C PRO A 78 -2.92 -22.57 -3.15
N GLU A 79 -4.02 -23.34 -3.20
CA GLU A 79 -4.00 -24.83 -3.16
C GLU A 79 -2.83 -25.45 -3.94
#